data_AF-A0A5J6SDL0-F1
#
_entry.id   AF-A0A5J6SDL0-F1
#
_cell.length_a   1.000
_cell.length_b   1.000
_cell.length_c   1.000
_cell.angle_alpha   90.00
_cell.angle_beta   90.00
_cell.angle_gamma   90.00
#
_symmetry.space_group_name_H-M   'P 1'
#
loop_
_entity.id
_entity.type
_entity.pdbx_description
1 polymer ?
#
loop_
_entity_poly.entity_id
_entity_poly.type
_entity_poly.pdbx_seq_one_letter_code
_entity_poly.pdbx_strand_id
1 'polypeptide(L)'
;MDWRALTQVKELGAVIYNCSCLANDFAKIFEAYWSLGLPNATIPTPWSSAYSTNFNKETPLDVKLNGTAAKVYFSSSPPRLCQKGRTTDID
;
A
#
# COMPACT_ATOMS: atom_id res chain seq x y z
N MET A 1 -3.15 -14.03 9.46
CA MET A 1 -2.74 -13.72 10.84
C MET A 1 -2.42 -15.02 11.53
N ASP A 2 -1.16 -15.21 11.91
CA ASP A 2 -0.72 -16.40 12.66
C ASP A 2 -0.77 -16.08 14.16
N TRP A 3 -1.12 -17.05 15.02
CA TRP A 3 -1.16 -16.88 16.48
C TRP A 3 0.21 -16.49 17.06
N ARG A 4 1.29 -16.82 16.34
CA ARG A 4 2.67 -16.41 16.67
C ARG A 4 2.82 -14.89 16.67
N ALA A 5 2.04 -14.17 15.87
CA ALA A 5 2.00 -12.70 15.89
C ALA A 5 1.48 -12.12 17.22
N LEU A 6 0.75 -12.92 18.02
CA LEU A 6 0.21 -12.50 19.32
C LEU A 6 1.11 -12.88 20.50
N THR A 7 2.06 -13.78 20.31
CA THR A 7 2.75 -14.46 21.43
C THR A 7 4.26 -14.55 21.29
N GLN A 8 4.79 -14.55 20.06
CA GLN A 8 6.19 -14.87 19.78
C GLN A 8 6.91 -13.80 18.96
N VAL A 9 6.17 -12.92 18.27
CA VAL A 9 6.72 -11.85 17.43
C VAL A 9 6.37 -10.49 18.01
N LYS A 10 7.29 -9.53 17.90
CA LYS A 10 7.02 -8.13 18.21
C LYS A 10 6.46 -7.45 16.97
N GLU A 11 5.15 -7.44 16.86
CA GLU A 11 4.45 -6.73 15.79
C GLU A 11 4.14 -5.28 16.21
N LEU A 12 4.23 -4.34 15.27
CA LEU A 12 3.82 -2.95 15.46
C LEU A 12 2.81 -2.59 14.38
N GLY A 13 1.68 -2.03 14.79
CA GLY A 13 0.65 -1.50 13.89
C GLY A 13 0.30 -0.07 14.24
N ALA A 14 -0.07 0.71 13.23
CA ALA A 14 -0.68 2.03 13.39
C ALA A 14 -2.11 1.99 12.85
N VAL A 15 -3.03 2.67 13.52
CA VAL A 15 -4.42 2.81 13.07
C VAL A 15 -4.69 4.26 12.72
N ILE A 16 -5.23 4.48 11.53
CA ILE A 16 -5.52 5.81 10.98
C ILE A 16 -7.02 5.90 10.75
N TYR A 17 -7.63 6.96 11.29
CA TYR A 17 -9.07 7.21 11.17
C TYR A 17 -9.34 8.44 10.30
N ASN A 18 -10.47 8.43 9.59
CA ASN A 18 -10.98 9.56 8.83
C ASN A 18 -9.98 10.18 7.82
N CYS A 19 -9.20 9.34 7.14
CA CYS A 19 -8.22 9.76 6.14
C CYS A 19 -8.55 9.12 4.78
N SER A 20 -9.54 9.67 4.08
CA SER A 20 -10.03 9.12 2.80
C SER A 20 -8.97 9.15 1.70
N CYS A 21 -8.12 10.18 1.65
CA CYS A 21 -7.02 10.26 0.69
C CYS A 21 -6.04 9.10 0.83
N LEU A 22 -5.64 8.77 2.06
CA LEU A 22 -4.74 7.65 2.34
C LEU A 22 -5.42 6.30 2.10
N ALA A 23 -6.69 6.17 2.51
CA ALA A 23 -7.47 4.95 2.29
C ALA A 23 -7.66 4.66 0.79
N ASN A 24 -7.91 5.69 -0.03
CA ASN A 24 -8.04 5.55 -1.48
C ASN A 24 -6.73 5.10 -2.15
N ASP A 25 -5.57 5.56 -1.65
CA ASP A 25 -4.29 5.08 -2.18
C ASP A 25 -4.03 3.63 -1.77
N PHE A 26 -4.34 3.28 -0.52
CA PHE A 26 -4.21 1.90 -0.03
C PHE A 26 -5.13 0.93 -0.77
N ALA A 27 -6.35 1.36 -1.09
CA ALA A 27 -7.32 0.56 -1.83
C ALA A 27 -6.77 0.11 -3.19
N LYS A 28 -5.96 0.93 -3.87
CA LYS A 28 -5.32 0.53 -5.14
C LYS A 28 -4.41 -0.68 -4.98
N ILE A 29 -3.66 -0.73 -3.87
CA ILE A 29 -2.81 -1.88 -3.54
C ILE A 29 -3.70 -3.09 -3.27
N PHE A 30 -4.69 -2.94 -2.39
CA PHE A 30 -5.63 -3.99 -2.04
C PHE A 30 -6.31 -4.61 -3.27
N GLU A 31 -6.88 -3.78 -4.13
CA GLU A 31 -7.58 -4.22 -5.35
C GLU A 31 -6.64 -4.92 -6.34
N ALA A 32 -5.38 -4.49 -6.43
CA ALA A 32 -4.40 -5.18 -7.26
C ALA A 32 -4.16 -6.61 -6.78
N TYR A 33 -3.96 -6.82 -5.47
CA TYR A 33 -3.85 -8.18 -4.90
C TYR A 33 -5.16 -8.95 -5.02
N TRP A 34 -6.30 -8.30 -4.80
CA TRP A 34 -7.62 -8.91 -4.90
C TRP A 34 -7.87 -9.46 -6.31
N SER A 35 -7.50 -8.70 -7.35
CA SER A 35 -7.63 -9.12 -8.75
C SER A 35 -6.83 -10.40 -9.07
N LEU A 36 -5.69 -10.60 -8.40
CA LEU A 36 -4.85 -11.79 -8.54
C LEU A 36 -5.39 -13.01 -7.76
N GLY A 37 -6.34 -12.80 -6.85
CA GLY A 37 -7.03 -13.88 -6.14
C GLY A 37 -8.15 -14.54 -6.96
N LEU A 38 -8.50 -13.97 -8.12
CA LEU A 38 -9.55 -14.52 -8.98
C LEU A 38 -9.07 -15.79 -9.72
N PRO A 39 -9.98 -16.73 -10.05
CA PRO A 39 -9.64 -17.92 -10.81
C PRO A 39 -8.93 -17.58 -12.13
N ASN A 40 -7.83 -18.28 -12.44
CA ASN A 40 -7.01 -18.09 -13.63
C ASN A 40 -6.37 -16.69 -13.77
N ALA A 41 -6.29 -15.91 -12.69
CA ALA A 41 -5.63 -14.61 -12.74
C ALA A 41 -4.12 -14.77 -13.02
N THR A 42 -3.60 -13.88 -13.86
CA THR A 42 -2.18 -13.74 -14.15
C THR A 42 -1.74 -12.32 -13.83
N ILE A 43 -0.45 -12.14 -13.58
CA ILE A 43 0.11 -10.80 -13.34
C ILE A 43 0.09 -10.04 -14.68
N PRO A 44 -0.67 -8.95 -14.82
CA PRO A 44 -0.77 -8.22 -16.06
C PRO A 44 0.52 -7.45 -16.36
N THR A 45 0.89 -7.41 -17.63
CA THR A 45 2.03 -6.63 -18.12
C THR A 45 1.60 -5.87 -19.38
N PRO A 46 1.32 -4.55 -19.31
CA PRO A 46 1.42 -3.66 -18.15
C PRO A 46 0.23 -3.77 -17.18
N TRP A 47 0.43 -3.31 -15.94
CA TRP A 47 -0.67 -3.06 -15.01
C TRP A 47 -1.58 -1.92 -15.50
N SER A 48 -2.88 -2.01 -15.19
CA SER A 48 -3.83 -0.93 -15.44
C SER A 48 -3.45 0.33 -14.67
N SER A 49 -3.68 1.50 -15.27
CA SER A 49 -3.47 2.81 -14.63
C SER A 49 -4.35 3.01 -13.40
N ALA A 50 -5.44 2.25 -13.26
CA ALA A 50 -6.32 2.27 -12.09
C ALA A 50 -5.57 1.98 -10.77
N TYR A 51 -4.50 1.17 -10.83
CA TYR A 51 -3.70 0.81 -9.66
C TYR A 51 -2.46 1.70 -9.46
N SER A 52 -2.21 2.65 -10.37
CA SER A 52 -1.06 3.55 -10.30
C SER A 52 -1.28 4.67 -9.28
N THR A 53 -0.19 5.23 -8.75
CA THR A 53 -0.23 6.33 -7.79
C THR A 53 0.78 7.42 -8.11
N ASN A 54 0.49 8.62 -7.62
CA ASN A 54 1.42 9.74 -7.61
C ASN A 54 2.14 9.89 -6.27
N PHE A 55 1.81 9.03 -5.29
CA PHE A 55 2.37 9.08 -3.95
C PHE A 55 3.56 8.11 -3.81
N ASN A 56 4.73 8.66 -3.52
CA ASN A 56 5.98 7.93 -3.35
C ASN A 56 6.91 8.69 -2.39
N LYS A 57 8.14 8.20 -2.25
CA LYS A 57 9.19 8.78 -1.40
C LYS A 57 9.50 10.24 -1.77
N GLU A 58 9.49 10.57 -3.06
CA GLU A 58 9.77 11.92 -3.57
C GLU A 58 8.57 12.85 -3.44
N THR A 59 7.36 12.34 -3.68
CA THR A 59 6.09 13.06 -3.62
C THR A 59 5.11 12.37 -2.65
N PRO A 60 5.36 12.42 -1.33
CA PRO A 60 4.49 11.78 -0.35
C PRO A 60 3.17 12.55 -0.17
N LEU A 61 2.16 11.88 0.37
CA LEU A 61 0.88 12.50 0.73
C LEU A 61 1.04 13.33 2.00
N ASP A 62 0.71 14.61 1.93
CA ASP A 62 0.61 15.48 3.10
C ASP A 62 -0.70 15.22 3.86
N VAL A 63 -0.58 14.77 5.10
CA VAL A 63 -1.72 14.46 5.99
C VAL A 63 -1.53 15.08 7.37
N LYS A 64 -2.60 15.10 8.16
CA LYS A 64 -2.52 15.43 9.60
C LYS A 64 -2.86 14.21 10.43
N LEU A 65 -1.87 13.69 11.16
CA LEU A 65 -2.05 12.58 12.10
C LEU A 65 -2.21 13.16 13.50
N ASN A 66 -3.43 13.07 14.06
CA ASN A 66 -3.77 13.67 15.36
C ASN A 66 -3.40 15.17 15.47
N GLY A 67 -3.63 15.92 14.38
CA GLY A 67 -3.30 17.35 14.30
C GLY A 67 -1.85 17.67 13.91
N THR A 68 -0.94 16.68 13.99
CA THR A 68 0.46 16.83 13.59
C THR A 68 0.62 16.66 12.08
N ALA A 69 1.25 17.62 11.41
CA ALA A 69 1.56 17.51 9.99
C ALA A 69 2.53 16.35 9.75
N ALA A 70 2.20 15.48 8.80
CA ALA A 70 2.97 14.29 8.47
C ALA A 70 2.96 14.05 6.95
N LYS A 71 4.00 13.37 6.49
CA LYS A 71 4.15 12.92 5.10
C LYS A 71 4.10 11.40 5.09
N VAL A 72 3.19 10.83 4.30
CA VAL A 72 2.93 9.38 4.27
C VAL A 72 2.89 8.89 2.83
N TYR A 73 3.44 7.70 2.60
CA TYR A 73 3.28 6.95 1.35
C TYR A 73 3.31 5.46 1.68
N PHE A 74 2.76 4.63 0.77
CA PHE A 74 2.87 3.17 0.88
C PHE A 74 3.87 2.66 -0.15
N SER A 75 4.86 1.90 0.32
CA SER A 75 5.71 1.06 -0.54
C SER A 75 4.94 -0.18 -1.01
N SER A 76 5.45 -0.85 -2.05
CA SER A 76 4.92 -2.15 -2.48
C SER A 76 6.06 -3.10 -2.86
N SER A 77 5.81 -4.39 -2.67
CA SER A 77 6.70 -5.49 -3.03
C SER A 77 5.88 -6.76 -3.35
N PRO A 78 6.41 -7.69 -4.17
CA PRO A 78 7.66 -7.66 -4.93
C PRO A 78 7.60 -6.71 -6.15
N PRO A 79 8.72 -6.44 -6.85
CA PRO A 79 8.76 -5.49 -7.97
C PRO A 79 7.72 -5.70 -9.07
N ARG A 80 7.32 -6.95 -9.35
CA ARG A 80 6.26 -7.26 -10.34
C ARG A 80 4.87 -6.80 -9.92
N LEU A 81 4.65 -6.58 -8.62
CA LEU A 81 3.41 -6.06 -8.04
C LEU A 81 3.56 -4.60 -7.62
N CYS A 82 4.69 -3.95 -7.95
CA CYS A 82 4.88 -2.53 -7.70
C CYS A 82 4.33 -1.74 -8.88
N GLN A 83 3.20 -1.07 -8.68
CA GLN A 83 2.53 -0.30 -9.72
C GLN A 83 3.29 1.00 -10.02
N LYS A 84 3.05 1.51 -11.23
CA LYS A 84 3.69 2.73 -11.71
C LYS A 84 3.52 3.88 -10.70
N GLY A 85 4.64 4.51 -10.39
CA GLY A 85 4.72 5.69 -9.51
C GLY A 85 4.80 5.38 -8.03
N ARG A 86 4.78 4.11 -7.60
CA ARG A 86 4.96 3.69 -6.20
C ARG A 86 6.43 3.34 -5.91
N THR A 87 6.88 3.63 -4.69
CA THR A 87 8.22 3.25 -4.20
C THR A 87 8.28 1.76 -3.89
N THR A 88 9.38 1.10 -4.25
CA THR A 88 9.70 -0.29 -3.89
C THR A 88 10.13 -0.38 -2.42
N ASP A 89 9.72 -1.46 -1.74
CA ASP A 89 9.97 -1.62 -0.29
C ASP A 89 11.45 -1.85 0.08
N ILE A 90 12.24 -2.40 -0.85
CA ILE A 90 13.69 -2.61 -0.73
C ILE A 90 14.36 -1.83 -1.85
N ASP A 91 14.83 -0.62 -1.52
CA ASP A 91 15.88 0.12 -2.23
C ASP A 91 17.00 0.46 -1.24
#